data_AF-A0A661VDV6-F1
#
_entry.id   AF-A0A661VDV6-F1
#
_cell.length_a   1.000
_cell.length_b   1.000
_cell.length_c   1.000
_cell.angle_alpha   90.00
_cell.angle_beta   90.00
_cell.angle_gamma   90.00
#
_symmetry.space_group_name_H-M   'P 1'
#
loop_
_entity.id
_entity.type
_entity.pdbx_description
1 polymer ?
#
loop_
_entity_poly.entity_id
_entity_poly.type
_entity_poly.pdbx_seq_one_letter_code
_entity_poly.pdbx_strand_id
1 'polypeptide(L)'
;MISEKELRTLKEFDGQDSLALSVYLQLDTPEKKRSAYETFRRQIAPHLHGNGTEAALREDLDLVKLYLQTNGGKRGAGLAIFSCAGRLFWRAYQLPVPVPDQVELGSTFNVQPLEEALQEQEHRLVRLLQRQKAA
;
A
#
# COMPACT_ATOMS: atom_id res chain seq x y z
N MET A 1 -13.44 -1.32 4.71
CA MET A 1 -13.67 -0.21 3.77
C MET A 1 -12.92 0.97 4.34
N ILE A 2 -12.14 1.68 3.53
CA ILE A 2 -11.37 2.85 3.99
C ILE A 2 -12.37 3.99 4.19
N SER A 3 -12.35 4.63 5.34
CA SER A 3 -13.20 5.79 5.62
C SER A 3 -12.62 7.05 4.97
N GLU A 4 -13.48 8.03 4.67
CA GLU A 4 -13.04 9.36 4.20
C GLU A 4 -12.06 10.02 5.17
N LYS A 5 -12.24 9.78 6.49
CA LYS A 5 -11.33 10.27 7.53
C LYS A 5 -9.94 9.65 7.40
N GLU A 6 -9.85 8.34 7.19
CA GLU A 6 -8.56 7.67 6.98
C GLU A 6 -7.88 8.14 5.71
N LEU A 7 -8.63 8.28 4.62
CA LEU A 7 -8.10 8.79 3.35
C LEU A 7 -7.58 10.23 3.52
N ARG A 8 -8.33 11.08 4.22
CA ARG A 8 -7.91 12.44 4.57
C ARG A 8 -6.63 12.43 5.40
N THR A 9 -6.54 11.59 6.44
CA THR A 9 -5.34 11.45 7.25
C THR A 9 -4.12 11.08 6.42
N LEU A 10 -4.26 10.20 5.42
CA LEU A 10 -3.15 9.84 4.53
C LEU A 10 -2.71 11.02 3.66
N LYS A 11 -3.66 11.79 3.12
CA LYS A 11 -3.38 12.95 2.25
C LYS A 11 -2.76 14.12 3.00
N GLU A 12 -3.19 14.34 4.22
CA GLU A 12 -2.71 15.43 5.09
C GLU A 12 -1.44 15.05 5.86
N PHE A 13 -0.95 13.81 5.70
CA PHE A 13 0.26 13.36 6.37
C PHE A 13 1.50 14.07 5.83
N ASP A 14 2.29 14.62 6.74
CA ASP A 14 3.60 15.20 6.48
C ASP A 14 4.65 14.54 7.37
N GLY A 15 5.62 13.91 6.73
CA GLY A 15 6.76 13.22 7.33
C GLY A 15 7.78 14.18 7.94
N GLN A 16 7.74 15.47 7.56
CA GLN A 16 8.74 16.47 7.96
C GLN A 16 10.16 16.00 7.62
N ASP A 17 10.99 15.75 8.64
CA ASP A 17 12.36 15.24 8.50
C ASP A 17 12.43 13.70 8.36
N SER A 18 11.30 13.00 8.42
CA SER A 18 11.21 11.55 8.26
C SER A 18 10.70 11.16 6.88
N LEU A 19 11.15 10.01 6.38
CA LEU A 19 10.71 9.46 5.11
C LEU A 19 9.36 8.76 5.26
N ALA A 20 8.40 9.15 4.44
CA ALA A 20 7.11 8.50 4.30
C ALA A 20 7.21 7.40 3.23
N LEU A 21 6.97 6.15 3.62
CA LEU A 21 6.98 4.98 2.76
C LEU A 21 5.56 4.64 2.31
N SER A 22 5.34 4.64 1.00
CA SER A 22 4.10 4.17 0.35
C SER A 22 4.39 2.89 -0.42
N VAL A 23 3.64 1.83 -0.17
CA VAL A 23 3.83 0.52 -0.80
C VAL A 23 2.50 0.04 -1.36
N TYR A 24 2.50 -0.34 -2.62
CA TYR A 24 1.40 -1.00 -3.31
C TYR A 24 1.89 -2.33 -3.86
N LEU A 25 1.13 -3.40 -3.62
CA LEU A 25 1.44 -4.74 -4.10
C LEU A 25 0.22 -5.36 -4.76
N GLN A 26 0.44 -5.93 -5.95
CA GLN A 26 -0.53 -6.75 -6.63
C GLN A 26 -0.53 -8.15 -6.03
N LEU A 27 -1.69 -8.60 -5.55
CA LEU A 27 -1.86 -9.88 -4.85
C LEU A 27 -3.01 -10.72 -5.44
N ASP A 28 -3.33 -10.55 -6.71
CA ASP A 28 -4.47 -11.19 -7.37
C ASP A 28 -4.29 -12.69 -7.64
N THR A 29 -3.06 -13.21 -7.52
CA THR A 29 -2.77 -14.65 -7.66
C THR A 29 -2.06 -15.25 -6.44
N PRO A 30 -2.17 -16.57 -6.19
CA PRO A 30 -1.41 -17.24 -5.13
C PRO A 30 0.11 -17.04 -5.24
N GLU A 31 0.65 -16.99 -6.45
CA GLU A 31 2.08 -16.81 -6.72
C GLU A 31 2.53 -15.43 -6.22
N LYS A 32 1.79 -14.37 -6.60
CA LYS A 32 2.08 -13.00 -6.15
C LYS A 32 1.94 -12.84 -4.64
N LYS A 33 0.95 -13.51 -4.02
CA LYS A 33 0.83 -13.57 -2.55
C LYS A 33 2.03 -14.24 -1.88
N ARG A 34 2.59 -15.29 -2.49
CA ARG A 34 3.79 -15.98 -1.97
C ARG A 34 5.03 -15.11 -2.14
N SER A 35 5.19 -14.43 -3.27
CA SER A 35 6.36 -13.60 -3.59
C SER A 35 6.27 -12.14 -3.12
N ALA A 36 5.17 -11.73 -2.46
CA ALA A 36 4.92 -10.34 -2.06
C ALA A 36 6.11 -9.64 -1.38
N TYR A 37 6.79 -10.32 -0.46
CA TYR A 37 7.97 -9.76 0.22
C TYR A 37 9.16 -9.59 -0.73
N GLU A 38 9.42 -10.54 -1.62
CA GLU A 38 10.50 -10.42 -2.62
C GLU A 38 10.19 -9.33 -3.65
N THR A 39 8.92 -9.16 -4.01
CA THR A 39 8.48 -8.04 -4.84
C THR A 39 8.73 -6.71 -4.13
N PHE A 40 8.30 -6.56 -2.87
CA PHE A 40 8.59 -5.37 -2.07
C PHE A 40 10.10 -5.08 -2.01
N ARG A 41 10.92 -6.09 -1.68
CA ARG A 41 12.39 -5.94 -1.61
C ARG A 41 13.00 -5.44 -2.92
N ARG A 42 12.55 -5.99 -4.06
CA ARG A 42 13.02 -5.57 -5.38
C ARG A 42 12.63 -4.13 -5.69
N GLN A 43 11.43 -3.71 -5.29
CA GLN A 43 10.92 -2.35 -5.53
C GLN A 43 11.61 -1.31 -4.62
N ILE A 44 11.91 -1.64 -3.36
CA ILE A 44 12.57 -0.72 -2.44
C ILE A 44 14.09 -0.63 -2.65
N ALA A 45 14.73 -1.69 -3.16
CA ALA A 45 16.19 -1.75 -3.31
C ALA A 45 16.82 -0.53 -4.03
N PRO A 46 16.28 -0.03 -5.16
CA PRO A 46 16.78 1.18 -5.81
C PRO A 46 16.86 2.41 -4.89
N HIS A 47 15.93 2.51 -3.93
CA HIS A 47 15.85 3.64 -3.00
C HIS A 47 16.81 3.53 -1.80
N LEU A 48 17.33 2.33 -1.53
CA LEU A 48 18.25 2.08 -0.43
C LEU A 48 19.71 2.41 -0.79
N HIS A 49 20.00 2.62 -2.08
CA HIS A 49 21.31 3.02 -2.55
C HIS A 49 21.54 4.53 -2.32
N GLY A 50 22.07 4.91 -1.15
CA GLY A 50 22.39 6.30 -0.84
C GLY A 50 22.64 6.60 0.64
N ASN A 51 23.10 7.83 0.93
CA ASN A 51 23.51 8.34 2.24
C ASN A 51 22.44 8.16 3.34
N GLY A 52 22.51 7.09 4.13
CA GLY A 52 21.75 6.92 5.37
C GLY A 52 20.26 6.57 5.22
N THR A 53 19.74 6.49 3.99
CA THR A 53 18.33 6.14 3.72
C THR A 53 17.94 4.78 4.30
N GLU A 54 18.81 3.78 4.17
CA GLU A 54 18.58 2.45 4.75
C GLU A 54 18.47 2.51 6.29
N ALA A 55 19.33 3.31 6.94
CA ALA A 55 19.26 3.49 8.38
C ALA A 55 17.98 4.22 8.80
N ALA A 56 17.56 5.23 8.03
CA ALA A 56 16.33 5.99 8.29
C ALA A 56 15.05 5.16 8.12
N LEU A 57 15.05 4.17 7.21
CA LEU A 57 13.89 3.33 6.92
C LEU A 57 13.90 1.98 7.63
N ARG A 58 14.95 1.63 8.38
CA ARG A 58 15.12 0.29 8.94
C ARG A 58 13.87 -0.22 9.67
N GLU A 59 13.27 0.61 10.51
CA GLU A 59 12.06 0.26 11.25
C GLU A 59 10.85 0.08 10.31
N ASP A 60 10.67 0.94 9.32
CA ASP A 60 9.62 0.79 8.31
C ASP A 60 9.76 -0.52 7.52
N LEU A 61 10.98 -0.87 7.11
CA LEU A 61 11.27 -2.11 6.39
C LEU A 61 10.94 -3.36 7.22
N ASP A 62 11.28 -3.33 8.52
CA ASP A 62 10.99 -4.43 9.44
C ASP A 62 9.48 -4.59 9.68
N LEU A 63 8.74 -3.48 9.81
CA LEU A 63 7.28 -3.51 9.94
C LEU A 63 6.61 -4.08 8.67
N VAL A 64 7.06 -3.66 7.48
CA VAL A 64 6.56 -4.20 6.20
C VAL A 64 6.86 -5.69 6.07
N LYS A 65 8.11 -6.10 6.36
CA LYS A 65 8.50 -7.51 6.35
C LYS A 65 7.61 -8.34 7.27
N LEU A 66 7.46 -7.92 8.53
CA LEU A 66 6.66 -8.63 9.52
C LEU A 66 5.21 -8.76 9.05
N TYR A 67 4.62 -7.67 8.58
CA TYR A 67 3.23 -7.66 8.11
C TYR A 67 3.01 -8.60 6.91
N LEU A 68 3.90 -8.58 5.92
CA LEU A 68 3.82 -9.44 4.73
C LEU A 68 4.05 -10.94 5.03
N GLN A 69 4.74 -11.25 6.12
CA GLN A 69 4.92 -12.63 6.60
C GLN A 69 3.69 -13.16 7.34
N THR A 70 2.80 -12.29 7.82
CA THR A 70 1.53 -12.73 8.42
C THR A 70 0.49 -13.13 7.36
N ASN A 71 -0.46 -13.99 7.75
CA ASN A 71 -1.63 -14.32 6.93
C ASN A 71 -2.58 -13.13 6.70
N GLY A 72 -2.45 -12.05 7.49
CA GLY A 72 -3.26 -10.84 7.35
C GLY A 72 -2.94 -10.05 6.08
N GLY A 73 -1.70 -10.12 5.60
CA GLY A 73 -1.21 -9.37 4.44
C GLY A 73 -1.74 -9.84 3.08
N LYS A 74 -2.41 -10.99 2.97
CA LYS A 74 -2.62 -11.70 1.69
C LYS A 74 -4.08 -11.99 1.34
N ARG A 75 -5.04 -11.30 1.95
CA ARG A 75 -6.48 -11.59 1.78
C ARG A 75 -7.10 -10.93 0.54
N GLY A 76 -6.64 -9.76 0.13
CA GLY A 76 -7.13 -9.01 -1.03
C GLY A 76 -6.47 -9.40 -2.36
N ALA A 77 -6.92 -8.75 -3.43
CA ALA A 77 -6.29 -8.77 -4.75
C ALA A 77 -5.19 -7.69 -4.88
N GLY A 78 -5.20 -6.70 -3.98
CA GLY A 78 -4.14 -5.71 -3.81
C GLY A 78 -3.92 -5.39 -2.35
N LEU A 79 -2.80 -4.72 -2.07
CA LEU A 79 -2.43 -4.25 -0.73
C LEU A 79 -1.79 -2.86 -0.84
N ALA A 80 -2.23 -1.93 0.00
CA ALA A 80 -1.57 -0.65 0.23
C ALA A 80 -1.01 -0.61 1.66
N ILE A 81 0.24 -0.17 1.84
CA ILE A 81 0.86 0.08 3.14
C ILE A 81 1.43 1.50 3.15
N PHE A 82 1.20 2.21 4.25
CA PHE A 82 1.74 3.53 4.53
C PHE A 82 2.46 3.48 5.86
N SER A 83 3.76 3.77 5.85
CA SER A 83 4.62 3.70 7.02
C SER A 83 5.49 4.93 7.14
N CYS A 84 5.62 5.45 8.35
CA CYS A 84 6.64 6.42 8.71
C CYS A 84 6.98 6.22 10.18
N ALA A 85 7.99 5.41 10.46
CA ALA A 85 8.36 5.01 11.82
C ALA A 85 8.78 6.22 12.68
N GLY A 86 9.52 7.17 12.11
CA GLY A 86 9.90 8.42 12.78
C GLY A 86 8.72 9.31 13.22
N ARG A 87 7.52 9.03 12.69
CA ARG A 87 6.26 9.70 13.05
C ARG A 87 5.25 8.76 13.72
N LEU A 88 5.67 7.53 14.06
CA LEU A 88 4.82 6.48 14.64
C LEU A 88 3.56 6.19 13.80
N PHE A 89 3.69 6.30 12.48
CA PHE A 89 2.58 6.10 11.56
C PHE A 89 2.67 4.74 10.88
N TRP A 90 1.59 3.97 10.95
CA TRP A 90 1.43 2.71 10.24
C TRP A 90 -0.02 2.46 9.86
N ARG A 91 -0.29 2.25 8.57
CA ARG A 91 -1.60 1.79 8.08
C ARG A 91 -1.42 0.80 6.94
N ALA A 92 -2.24 -0.24 6.92
CA ALA A 92 -2.27 -1.21 5.84
C ALA A 92 -3.72 -1.51 5.44
N TYR A 93 -3.98 -1.52 4.13
CA TYR A 93 -5.31 -1.69 3.57
C TYR A 93 -5.32 -2.79 2.53
N GLN A 94 -6.15 -3.81 2.76
CA GLN A 94 -6.44 -4.84 1.77
C GLN A 94 -7.39 -4.28 0.72
N LEU A 95 -7.03 -4.42 -0.55
CA LEU A 95 -7.80 -3.90 -1.68
C LEU A 95 -8.51 -5.05 -2.40
N PRO A 96 -9.80 -4.89 -2.77
CA PRO A 96 -10.55 -5.91 -3.49
C PRO A 96 -10.18 -5.98 -4.98
N VAL A 97 -9.46 -4.97 -5.47
CA VAL A 97 -8.96 -4.87 -6.85
C VAL A 97 -7.43 -4.95 -6.86
N PRO A 98 -6.81 -5.51 -7.91
CA PRO A 98 -5.37 -5.44 -8.08
C PRO A 98 -4.91 -4.00 -8.27
N VAL A 99 -3.73 -3.69 -7.75
CA VAL A 99 -3.01 -2.43 -7.99
C VAL A 99 -1.62 -2.77 -8.52
N PRO A 100 -0.97 -1.90 -9.32
CA PRO A 100 0.40 -2.11 -9.76
C PRO A 100 1.37 -2.23 -8.57
N ASP A 101 2.42 -3.05 -8.72
CA ASP A 101 3.51 -3.09 -7.75
C ASP A 101 4.29 -1.77 -7.79
N GLN A 102 4.28 -1.02 -6.69
CA GLN A 102 4.95 0.28 -6.58
C GLN A 102 5.44 0.48 -5.15
N VAL A 103 6.66 1.02 -5.02
CA VAL A 103 7.17 1.51 -3.74
C VAL A 103 7.67 2.93 -3.97
N GLU A 104 7.32 3.83 -3.06
CA GLU A 104 7.69 5.24 -3.16
C GLU A 104 8.09 5.78 -1.78
N LEU A 105 9.08 6.67 -1.79
CA LEU A 105 9.53 7.43 -0.64
C LEU A 105 9.31 8.91 -0.92
N GLY A 106 8.85 9.64 0.09
CA GLY A 106 8.70 11.09 0.02
C GLY A 106 8.61 11.72 1.39
N SER A 107 8.37 13.03 1.44
CA SER A 107 7.93 13.72 2.65
C SER A 107 6.44 13.49 2.92
N THR A 108 5.66 13.10 1.93
CA THR A 108 4.23 12.78 2.06
C THR A 108 3.94 11.39 1.49
N PHE A 109 2.80 10.80 1.85
CA PHE A 109 2.36 9.56 1.22
C PHE A 109 1.88 9.78 -0.22
N ASN A 110 2.22 8.87 -1.12
CA ASN A 110 1.58 8.80 -2.43
C ASN A 110 0.24 8.06 -2.28
N VAL A 111 -0.85 8.82 -2.22
CA VAL A 111 -2.21 8.30 -2.02
C VAL A 111 -2.92 8.01 -3.34
N GLN A 112 -2.41 8.48 -4.48
CA GLN A 112 -3.10 8.39 -5.77
C GLN A 112 -3.49 6.95 -6.17
N PRO A 113 -2.59 5.93 -6.11
CA PRO A 113 -2.99 4.57 -6.48
C PRO A 113 -4.09 3.99 -5.58
N LEU A 114 -4.19 4.45 -4.33
CA LEU A 114 -5.28 4.08 -3.43
C LEU A 114 -6.61 4.67 -3.88
N GLU A 115 -6.63 5.94 -4.28
CA GLU A 115 -7.83 6.62 -4.75
C GLU A 115 -8.37 5.98 -6.02
N GLU A 116 -7.48 5.68 -6.98
CA GLU A 116 -7.83 4.98 -8.22
C GLU A 116 -8.43 3.59 -7.93
N ALA A 117 -7.88 2.86 -6.96
CA ALA A 117 -8.40 1.56 -6.56
C ALA A 117 -9.80 1.65 -5.93
N LEU A 118 -10.07 2.69 -5.12
CA LEU A 118 -11.39 2.94 -4.52
C LEU A 118 -12.41 3.30 -5.59
N GLN A 119 -12.05 4.16 -6.55
CA GLN A 119 -12.91 4.52 -7.68
C GLN A 119 -13.26 3.30 -8.56
N GLU A 120 -12.29 2.44 -8.88
CA GLU A 120 -12.55 1.23 -9.66
C GLU A 120 -13.46 0.25 -8.90
N GLN A 121 -13.33 0.16 -7.57
CA GLN A 121 -14.24 -0.64 -6.74
C GLN A 121 -15.69 -0.14 -6.85
N GLU A 122 -15.91 1.18 -6.76
CA GLU A 122 -17.23 1.80 -6.90
C GLU A 122 -17.83 1.52 -8.28
N HIS A 123 -17.05 1.74 -9.35
CA HIS A 123 -17.48 1.45 -10.72
C HIS A 123 -17.83 -0.02 -10.94
N ARG A 124 -17.10 -0.94 -10.31
CA ARG A 124 -17.42 -2.38 -10.39
C ARG A 124 -18.74 -2.70 -9.70
N LEU A 125 -19.00 -2.13 -8.53
CA LEU A 125 -20.24 -2.35 -7.78
C LEU A 125 -21.46 -1.84 -8.58
N VAL A 126 -21.35 -0.63 -9.16
CA VAL A 126 -22.41 -0.05 -10.00
C VAL A 126 -22.72 -0.94 -11.19
N ARG A 127 -21.69 -1.42 -11.90
CA ARG A 127 -21.85 -2.33 -13.06
C ARG A 127 -22.54 -3.65 -12.69
N LEU A 128 -22.24 -4.22 -11.52
CA LEU A 128 -22.88 -5.45 -11.03
C LEU A 128 -24.36 -5.22 -10.69
N LEU A 129 -24.69 -4.11 -10.03
CA LEU A 129 -26.07 -3.76 -9.69
C LEU A 129 -26.92 -3.51 -10.96
N GLN A 130 -26.35 -2.87 -11.98
CA GLN A 130 -27.03 -2.67 -13.26
C GLN A 130 -27.32 -3.98 -13.98
N ARG A 131 -26.36 -4.92 -13.99
CA ARG A 131 -26.56 -6.26 -14.59
C ARG A 131 -27.64 -7.07 -13.90
N GLN A 132 -27.74 -7.00 -12.56
CA GLN A 132 -28.79 -7.70 -11.80
C GLN A 132 -30.19 -7.15 -12.08
N LYS A 133 -30.33 -5.85 -12.37
CA LYS A 133 -31.63 -5.24 -12.72
C LYS A 133 -32.09 -5.54 -14.15
N ALA A 134 -31.18 -5.97 -15.01
CA ALA A 134 -31.44 -6.25 -16.42
C ALA A 134 -31.61 -7.76 -16.73
N ALA A 135 -31.45 -8.61 -15.72
CA ALA A 135 -31.66 -10.06 -15.78
C ALA A 135 -32.97 -10.43 -15.05
#